data_AF-A0A969BQV8-F1
#
_entry.id   AF-A0A969BQV8-F1
#
_cell.length_a   1.000
_cell.length_b   1.000
_cell.length_c   1.000
_cell.angle_alpha   90.00
_cell.angle_beta   90.00
_cell.angle_gamma   90.00
#
_symmetry.space_group_name_H-M   'P 1'
#
loop_
_entity.id
_entity.type
_entity.pdbx_description
1 polymer ?
#
loop_
_entity_poly.entity_id
_entity_poly.type
_entity_poly.pdbx_seq_one_letter_code
_entity_poly.pdbx_strand_id
1 'polypeptide(L)'
;MIKFSTLAAVLMTSAAPALAQTACDPAKLAAAVDRYAAEPFGARSWRMLKGLGDPEIEPVGGGGDSWDARDAWKKLVAELAPGLAGVQEPDYACRIGYPLQVLKSRVAALGKEHPYIQQWLRAQEAVFQACAGSQAIAGLPEPLEVMPKDAKMQADDRSYQEASIAFYRDKQLAIQQFRRIAQADSPHRASARYNVANLLANAKQPAEARAEAQAILADSSASSVHTITKELLGYIANLEDTAAGWTSLIDQSVASIETPRAEIEGSLGKSSDYARALYDIDYVGIRAKDDDFWLEGKLPENPTVSKAIVDTARSHPIVPWMIAGQTAHGRGETVSWQYQTESWRAKAKDYLTRASTLAGTGKLPPLAQTALMSLATGTDDASREELWKQANDSAKRALETCGEAPETAAAACCCSKQCAHPPRRARSMRPSPASRHRLSKPWLHTLRAPYGRSLKTCWGRAT
;
A
#
# COMPACT_ATOMS: atom_id res chain seq x y z
N MET A 1 -4.34 -4.12 28.08
CA MET A 1 -4.67 -2.94 27.26
C MET A 1 -4.76 -1.72 28.17
N ILE A 2 -3.77 -0.82 28.13
CA ILE A 2 -3.81 0.44 28.89
C ILE A 2 -4.26 1.54 27.91
N LYS A 3 -5.33 2.26 28.27
CA LYS A 3 -5.96 3.31 27.47
C LYS A 3 -5.02 4.52 27.29
N PHE A 4 -4.88 5.00 26.05
CA PHE A 4 -4.02 6.12 25.63
C PHE A 4 -4.60 7.53 25.90
N SER A 5 -5.70 7.64 26.64
CA SER A 5 -6.51 8.88 26.79
C SER A 5 -5.91 9.99 27.70
N THR A 6 -4.60 10.09 27.90
CA THR A 6 -4.00 11.07 28.85
C THR A 6 -2.87 11.92 28.26
N LEU A 7 -2.77 12.01 26.93
CA LEU A 7 -1.78 12.87 26.24
C LEU A 7 -2.26 14.33 26.10
N ALA A 8 -3.57 14.55 25.98
CA ALA A 8 -4.16 15.86 25.67
C ALA A 8 -4.17 16.87 26.84
N ALA A 9 -4.07 16.40 28.09
CA ALA A 9 -4.29 17.24 29.27
C ALA A 9 -3.12 18.18 29.63
N VAL A 10 -1.91 17.95 29.10
CA VAL A 10 -0.72 18.77 29.44
C VAL A 10 -0.60 20.02 28.55
N LEU A 11 -1.27 20.04 27.40
CA LEU A 11 -1.25 21.16 26.44
C LEU A 11 -2.09 22.39 26.87
N MET A 12 -2.97 22.27 27.87
CA MET A 12 -4.02 23.28 28.12
C MET A 12 -3.77 24.24 29.30
N THR A 13 -2.58 24.30 29.91
CA THR A 13 -2.39 25.09 31.16
C THR A 13 -1.50 26.33 31.07
N SER A 14 -1.02 26.76 29.89
CA SER A 14 -0.14 27.95 29.78
C SER A 14 -0.50 28.99 28.72
N ALA A 15 -1.68 28.96 28.11
CA ALA A 15 -2.12 30.01 27.18
C ALA A 15 -3.35 30.77 27.71
N ALA A 16 -3.22 32.10 27.75
CA ALA A 16 -4.26 33.04 28.15
C ALA A 16 -5.54 32.91 27.29
N PRO A 17 -6.72 33.28 27.83
CA PRO A 17 -8.02 33.12 27.17
C PRO A 17 -8.26 34.26 26.18
N ALA A 18 -7.52 34.29 25.08
CA ALA A 18 -7.81 35.23 24.00
C ALA A 18 -7.30 34.63 22.69
N LEU A 19 -8.00 33.59 22.24
CA LEU A 19 -8.25 33.19 20.86
C LEU A 19 -8.94 31.83 20.98
N ALA A 20 -10.28 31.83 20.90
CA ALA A 20 -11.05 30.61 20.63
C ALA A 20 -10.84 30.17 19.16
N GLN A 21 -9.58 30.15 18.72
CA GLN A 21 -9.15 29.48 17.50
C GLN A 21 -9.34 28.01 17.77
N THR A 22 -10.32 27.43 17.07
CA THR A 22 -10.60 26.00 16.92
C THR A 22 -9.46 25.13 17.42
N ALA A 23 -9.50 24.80 18.72
CA ALA A 23 -8.50 23.94 19.31
C ALA A 23 -8.57 22.63 18.55
N CYS A 24 -7.46 22.25 17.93
CA CYS A 24 -7.43 21.00 17.20
C CYS A 24 -7.91 19.86 18.09
N ASP A 25 -8.72 18.94 17.55
CA ASP A 25 -9.04 17.70 18.26
C ASP A 25 -7.71 17.00 18.61
N PRO A 26 -7.37 16.88 19.91
CA PRO A 26 -6.12 16.26 20.32
C PRO A 26 -6.00 14.81 19.86
N ALA A 27 -7.12 14.09 19.70
CA ALA A 27 -7.13 12.73 19.20
C ALA A 27 -6.73 12.68 17.71
N LYS A 28 -7.22 13.63 16.91
CA LYS A 28 -6.85 13.75 15.50
C LYS A 28 -5.35 14.04 15.33
N LEU A 29 -4.83 15.03 16.07
CA LEU A 29 -3.41 15.36 16.01
C LEU A 29 -2.54 14.17 16.45
N ALA A 30 -2.90 13.50 17.55
CA ALA A 30 -2.18 12.33 18.03
C ALA A 30 -2.18 11.20 16.99
N ALA A 31 -3.32 10.92 16.36
CA ALA A 31 -3.42 9.90 15.31
C ALA A 31 -2.53 10.23 14.11
N ALA A 32 -2.47 11.49 13.68
CA ALA A 32 -1.59 11.93 12.59
C ALA A 32 -0.11 11.75 12.95
N VAL A 33 0.31 12.17 14.15
CA VAL A 33 1.70 12.00 14.63
C VAL A 33 2.06 10.52 14.76
N ASP A 34 1.19 9.72 15.37
CA ASP A 34 1.41 8.28 15.57
C ASP A 34 1.57 7.55 14.23
N ARG A 35 0.79 7.92 13.22
CA ARG A 35 0.89 7.35 11.86
C ARG A 35 2.27 7.56 11.26
N TYR A 36 2.78 8.78 11.26
CA TYR A 36 4.11 9.07 10.70
C TYR A 36 5.24 8.59 11.61
N ALA A 37 4.99 8.42 12.91
CA ALA A 37 5.98 7.84 13.83
C ALA A 37 6.09 6.32 13.67
N ALA A 38 5.02 5.65 13.23
CA ALA A 38 5.04 4.22 12.90
C ALA A 38 5.84 3.94 11.62
N GLU A 39 5.82 4.86 10.65
CA GLU A 39 6.53 4.74 9.37
C GLU A 39 7.29 6.03 9.00
N PRO A 40 8.30 6.45 9.78
CA PRO A 40 8.95 7.76 9.60
C PRO A 40 9.67 7.91 8.26
N PHE A 41 10.03 6.79 7.63
CA PHE A 41 10.68 6.74 6.32
C PHE A 41 9.86 5.93 5.29
N GLY A 42 8.53 5.92 5.44
CA GLY A 42 7.57 5.31 4.52
C GLY A 42 7.01 6.30 3.50
N ALA A 43 6.36 5.80 2.44
CA ALA A 43 5.84 6.61 1.34
C ALA A 43 4.84 7.71 1.78
N ARG A 44 4.05 7.46 2.84
CA ARG A 44 3.13 8.45 3.42
C ARG A 44 3.86 9.62 4.08
N SER A 45 4.88 9.32 4.88
CA SER A 45 5.73 10.32 5.52
C SER A 45 6.45 11.17 4.47
N TRP A 46 6.93 10.56 3.37
CA TRP A 46 7.48 11.29 2.22
C TRP A 46 6.48 12.31 1.67
N ARG A 47 5.25 11.87 1.37
CA ARG A 47 4.21 12.73 0.79
C ARG A 47 3.91 13.94 1.66
N MET A 48 3.78 13.73 2.96
CA MET A 48 3.58 14.83 3.89
C MET A 48 4.75 15.80 3.87
N LEU A 49 5.98 15.31 3.99
CA LEU A 49 7.19 16.15 3.97
C LEU A 49 7.35 16.94 2.66
N LYS A 50 6.78 16.43 1.55
CA LYS A 50 6.75 17.09 0.24
C LYS A 50 5.56 18.05 0.06
N GLY A 51 4.60 18.09 1.00
CA GLY A 51 3.40 18.92 0.90
C GLY A 51 2.33 18.36 -0.05
N LEU A 52 2.37 17.07 -0.37
CA LEU A 52 1.36 16.41 -1.18
C LEU A 52 0.10 16.01 -0.40
N GLY A 53 0.20 16.00 0.94
CA GLY A 53 -0.84 15.49 1.84
C GLY A 53 -0.93 13.96 1.89
N ASP A 54 -1.53 13.44 2.95
CA ASP A 54 -1.85 12.02 3.13
C ASP A 54 -3.35 11.79 2.87
N PRO A 55 -3.74 11.02 1.84
CA PRO A 55 -5.15 10.69 1.59
C PRO A 55 -5.70 9.66 2.60
N GLU A 56 -4.87 9.17 3.53
CA GLU A 56 -5.24 8.20 4.56
C GLU A 56 -5.69 6.83 4.01
N ILE A 57 -5.28 6.50 2.79
CA ILE A 57 -5.63 5.25 2.11
C ILE A 57 -4.56 4.18 2.39
N GLU A 58 -5.00 3.05 2.93
CA GLU A 58 -4.14 1.89 3.22
C GLU A 58 -3.66 1.17 1.96
N PRO A 59 -2.47 0.53 1.99
CA PRO A 59 -2.03 -0.33 0.90
C PRO A 59 -3.03 -1.45 0.67
N VAL A 60 -3.42 -1.67 -0.58
CA VAL A 60 -4.30 -2.77 -0.97
C VAL A 60 -3.48 -3.74 -1.82
N GLY A 61 -3.24 -4.94 -1.27
CA GLY A 61 -2.68 -6.05 -2.02
C GLY A 61 -3.64 -6.48 -3.13
N GLY A 62 -3.10 -6.68 -4.32
CA GLY A 62 -3.90 -7.09 -5.47
C GLY A 62 -4.47 -8.49 -5.27
N GLY A 63 -5.75 -8.64 -5.57
CA GLY A 63 -6.38 -9.95 -5.61
C GLY A 63 -6.88 -10.45 -4.26
N GLY A 64 -8.02 -9.95 -3.85
CA GLY A 64 -9.07 -10.84 -3.39
C GLY A 64 -10.33 -10.44 -4.11
N ASP A 65 -10.96 -11.37 -4.83
CA ASP A 65 -12.42 -11.35 -4.75
C ASP A 65 -12.73 -11.38 -3.27
N SER A 66 -13.15 -10.22 -2.76
CA SER A 66 -13.23 -10.04 -1.33
C SER A 66 -14.23 -11.06 -0.80
N TRP A 67 -14.07 -11.43 0.47
CA TRP A 67 -15.11 -12.18 1.18
C TRP A 67 -16.49 -11.55 0.95
N ASP A 68 -16.56 -10.22 0.79
CA ASP A 68 -17.79 -9.51 0.43
C ASP A 68 -18.34 -9.88 -0.96
N ALA A 69 -17.49 -10.05 -1.98
CA ALA A 69 -17.95 -10.50 -3.30
C ALA A 69 -18.55 -11.91 -3.22
N ARG A 70 -17.97 -12.79 -2.40
CA ARG A 70 -18.47 -14.16 -2.20
C ARG A 70 -19.77 -14.18 -1.44
N ASP A 71 -19.86 -13.40 -0.37
CA ASP A 71 -21.08 -13.24 0.39
C ASP A 71 -22.19 -12.61 -0.45
N ALA A 72 -21.87 -11.58 -1.25
CA ALA A 72 -22.81 -10.95 -2.16
C ALA A 72 -23.27 -11.90 -3.27
N TRP A 73 -22.36 -12.71 -3.82
CA TRP A 73 -22.68 -13.77 -4.77
C TRP A 73 -23.64 -14.78 -4.17
N LYS A 74 -23.26 -15.38 -3.03
CA LYS A 74 -24.07 -16.39 -2.34
C LYS A 74 -25.48 -15.88 -2.03
N LYS A 75 -25.59 -14.66 -1.47
CA LYS A 75 -26.90 -14.03 -1.18
C LYS A 75 -27.74 -13.84 -2.44
N LEU A 76 -27.14 -13.29 -3.50
CA LEU A 76 -27.85 -13.03 -4.74
C LEU A 76 -28.30 -14.33 -5.44
N VAL A 77 -27.43 -15.33 -5.51
CA VAL A 77 -27.77 -16.61 -6.15
C VAL A 77 -28.77 -17.42 -5.33
N ALA A 78 -28.71 -17.39 -4.00
CA ALA A 78 -29.73 -18.01 -3.15
C ALA A 78 -31.12 -17.39 -3.36
N GLU A 79 -31.19 -16.08 -3.62
CA GLU A 79 -32.45 -15.40 -3.97
C GLU A 79 -32.93 -15.80 -5.36
N LEU A 80 -32.05 -15.73 -6.37
CA LEU A 80 -32.43 -15.94 -7.76
C LEU A 80 -32.71 -17.43 -8.05
N ALA A 81 -31.88 -18.34 -7.56
CA ALA A 81 -31.90 -19.75 -7.93
C ALA A 81 -31.64 -20.65 -6.70
N PRO A 82 -32.58 -20.72 -5.73
CA PRO A 82 -32.39 -21.47 -4.49
C PRO A 82 -32.15 -22.98 -4.73
N GLY A 83 -32.60 -23.52 -5.86
CA GLY A 83 -32.39 -24.92 -6.24
C GLY A 83 -31.03 -25.25 -6.88
N LEU A 84 -30.21 -24.25 -7.21
CA LEU A 84 -28.90 -24.48 -7.85
C LEU A 84 -27.77 -24.39 -6.82
N ALA A 85 -27.65 -25.41 -5.97
CA ALA A 85 -26.65 -25.43 -4.90
C ALA A 85 -25.20 -25.34 -5.41
N GLY A 86 -24.89 -25.94 -6.56
CA GLY A 86 -23.51 -25.99 -7.09
C GLY A 86 -22.96 -24.63 -7.54
N VAL A 87 -23.82 -23.68 -7.89
CA VAL A 87 -23.40 -22.30 -8.26
C VAL A 87 -23.39 -21.34 -7.07
N GLN A 88 -24.07 -21.65 -5.96
CA GLN A 88 -24.10 -20.79 -4.76
C GLN A 88 -22.77 -20.75 -4.01
N GLU A 89 -22.03 -21.86 -4.03
CA GLU A 89 -20.78 -22.04 -3.30
C GLU A 89 -19.62 -22.36 -4.26
N PRO A 90 -19.21 -21.40 -5.12
CA PRO A 90 -18.06 -21.61 -5.99
C PRO A 90 -16.81 -21.91 -5.17
N ASP A 91 -15.89 -22.73 -5.71
CA ASP A 91 -14.62 -23.06 -5.05
C ASP A 91 -13.82 -21.77 -4.73
N TYR A 92 -13.01 -21.82 -3.66
CA TYR A 92 -12.24 -20.67 -3.20
C TYR A 92 -11.22 -20.16 -4.23
N ALA A 93 -10.76 -21.01 -5.14
CA ALA A 93 -9.87 -20.62 -6.23
C ALA A 93 -10.58 -19.85 -7.36
N CYS A 94 -11.92 -19.83 -7.37
CA CYS A 94 -12.70 -19.24 -8.45
C CYS A 94 -12.82 -17.73 -8.30
N ARG A 95 -12.59 -17.05 -9.42
CA ARG A 95 -12.84 -15.61 -9.49
C ARG A 95 -14.32 -15.33 -9.73
N ILE A 96 -14.93 -14.58 -8.83
CA ILE A 96 -16.38 -14.35 -8.74
C ILE A 96 -16.77 -12.88 -8.92
N GLY A 97 -15.85 -11.92 -8.78
CA GLY A 97 -16.18 -10.50 -8.84
C GLY A 97 -16.75 -10.08 -10.18
N TYR A 98 -16.14 -10.54 -11.28
CA TYR A 98 -16.65 -10.26 -12.62
C TYR A 98 -17.98 -10.97 -12.93
N PRO A 99 -18.15 -12.28 -12.70
CA PRO A 99 -19.46 -12.94 -12.79
C PRO A 99 -20.55 -12.24 -11.96
N LEU A 100 -20.24 -11.81 -10.73
CA LEU A 100 -21.18 -11.09 -9.87
C LEU A 100 -21.62 -9.76 -10.50
N GLN A 101 -20.68 -8.99 -11.06
CA GLN A 101 -20.97 -7.74 -11.74
C GLN A 101 -21.88 -7.97 -12.96
N VAL A 102 -21.57 -8.97 -13.78
CA VAL A 102 -22.39 -9.33 -14.95
C VAL A 102 -23.80 -9.74 -14.50
N LEU A 103 -23.92 -10.64 -13.53
CA LEU A 103 -25.22 -11.11 -13.02
C LEU A 103 -26.07 -9.93 -12.50
N LYS A 104 -25.50 -9.03 -11.70
CA LYS A 104 -26.19 -7.82 -11.22
C LYS A 104 -26.68 -6.95 -12.37
N SER A 105 -25.86 -6.76 -13.40
CA SER A 105 -26.24 -6.01 -14.60
C SER A 105 -27.39 -6.67 -15.36
N ARG A 106 -27.35 -8.00 -15.55
CA ARG A 106 -28.43 -8.75 -16.21
C ARG A 106 -29.74 -8.69 -15.44
N VAL A 107 -29.68 -8.86 -14.11
CA VAL A 107 -30.86 -8.74 -13.23
C VAL A 107 -31.46 -7.34 -13.30
N ALA A 108 -30.63 -6.29 -13.31
CA ALA A 108 -31.11 -4.92 -13.44
C ALA A 108 -31.79 -4.66 -14.79
N ALA A 109 -31.30 -5.27 -15.88
CA ALA A 109 -31.84 -5.07 -17.22
C ALA A 109 -33.12 -5.88 -17.49
N LEU A 110 -33.22 -7.11 -16.96
CA LEU A 110 -34.27 -8.06 -17.31
C LEU A 110 -35.29 -8.33 -16.20
N GLY A 111 -34.92 -8.05 -14.94
CA GLY A 111 -35.65 -8.47 -13.76
C GLY A 111 -35.21 -9.83 -13.22
N LYS A 112 -35.42 -10.05 -11.92
CA LYS A 112 -35.00 -11.26 -11.18
C LYS A 112 -35.65 -12.55 -11.71
N GLU A 113 -36.91 -12.46 -12.09
CA GLU A 113 -37.73 -13.60 -12.55
C GLU A 113 -37.54 -13.94 -14.03
N HIS A 114 -36.68 -13.21 -14.76
CA HIS A 114 -36.52 -13.43 -16.19
C HIS A 114 -35.87 -14.80 -16.46
N PRO A 115 -36.44 -15.66 -17.33
CA PRO A 115 -35.93 -17.03 -17.55
C PRO A 115 -34.46 -17.10 -17.94
N TYR A 116 -33.97 -16.07 -18.66
CA TYR A 116 -32.56 -15.94 -19.02
C TYR A 116 -31.61 -15.90 -17.81
N ILE A 117 -32.02 -15.34 -16.66
CA ILE A 117 -31.17 -15.28 -15.46
C ILE A 117 -30.88 -16.69 -14.94
N GLN A 118 -31.91 -17.55 -14.90
CA GLN A 118 -31.75 -18.96 -14.53
C GLN A 118 -30.81 -19.69 -15.49
N GLN A 119 -31.00 -19.46 -16.79
CA GLN A 119 -30.18 -20.08 -17.81
C GLN A 119 -28.71 -19.64 -17.71
N TRP A 120 -28.47 -18.35 -17.50
CA TRP A 120 -27.13 -17.79 -17.31
C TRP A 120 -26.44 -18.38 -16.08
N LEU A 121 -27.16 -18.54 -14.96
CA LEU A 121 -26.64 -19.17 -13.74
C LEU A 121 -26.24 -20.64 -13.93
N ARG A 122 -27.04 -21.42 -14.68
CA ARG A 122 -26.68 -22.81 -15.04
C ARG A 122 -25.43 -22.86 -15.93
N ALA A 123 -25.29 -21.93 -16.86
CA ALA A 123 -24.08 -21.82 -17.67
C ALA A 123 -22.86 -21.40 -16.82
N GLN A 124 -23.05 -20.51 -15.84
CA GLN A 124 -22.00 -20.11 -14.91
C GLN A 124 -21.59 -21.23 -13.95
N GLU A 125 -22.52 -22.11 -13.56
CA GLU A 125 -22.22 -23.33 -12.80
C GLU A 125 -21.18 -24.18 -13.51
N ALA A 126 -21.29 -24.37 -14.84
CA ALA A 126 -20.30 -25.10 -15.63
C ALA A 126 -18.91 -24.43 -15.60
N VAL A 127 -18.86 -23.09 -15.60
CA VAL A 127 -17.59 -22.35 -15.44
C VAL A 127 -16.97 -22.62 -14.06
N PHE A 128 -17.77 -22.61 -13.00
CA PHE A 128 -17.27 -22.88 -11.64
C PHE A 128 -16.88 -24.33 -11.43
N GLN A 129 -17.57 -25.27 -12.05
CA GLN A 129 -17.13 -26.66 -12.09
C GLN A 129 -15.77 -26.78 -12.80
N ALA A 130 -15.52 -26.02 -13.88
CA ALA A 130 -14.23 -26.03 -14.58
C ALA A 130 -13.12 -25.49 -13.69
N CYS A 131 -13.42 -24.39 -13.00
CA CYS A 131 -12.54 -23.79 -12.02
C CYS A 131 -12.19 -24.75 -10.87
N ALA A 132 -13.16 -25.49 -10.35
CA ALA A 132 -12.97 -26.50 -9.31
C ALA A 132 -12.21 -27.76 -9.82
N GLY A 133 -11.75 -27.77 -11.07
CA GLY A 133 -11.02 -28.89 -11.66
C GLY A 133 -11.89 -30.08 -12.06
N SER A 134 -13.23 -29.94 -12.06
CA SER A 134 -14.14 -31.01 -12.44
C SER A 134 -13.95 -31.40 -13.91
N GLN A 135 -13.75 -32.69 -14.15
CA GLN A 135 -13.65 -33.23 -15.51
C GLN A 135 -15.03 -33.51 -16.13
N ALA A 136 -16.09 -33.53 -15.32
CA ALA A 136 -17.43 -33.99 -15.70
C ALA A 136 -18.30 -32.94 -16.42
N ILE A 137 -17.71 -31.86 -16.92
CA ILE A 137 -18.47 -30.77 -17.54
C ILE A 137 -18.81 -31.17 -18.97
N ALA A 138 -20.09 -31.47 -19.19
CA ALA A 138 -20.63 -31.86 -20.50
C ALA A 138 -20.68 -30.70 -21.51
N GLY A 139 -20.49 -29.46 -21.06
CA GLY A 139 -20.59 -28.23 -21.86
C GLY A 139 -21.52 -27.22 -21.20
N LEU A 140 -21.75 -26.09 -21.88
CA LEU A 140 -22.81 -25.18 -21.47
C LEU A 140 -24.18 -25.79 -21.79
N PRO A 141 -25.22 -25.56 -20.96
CA PRO A 141 -26.59 -25.97 -21.30
C PRO A 141 -27.04 -25.32 -22.61
N GLU A 142 -27.99 -25.94 -23.34
CA GLU A 142 -28.54 -25.40 -24.60
C GLU A 142 -29.03 -23.96 -24.44
N PRO A 143 -28.87 -23.07 -25.45
CA PRO A 143 -29.37 -21.71 -25.35
C PRO A 143 -30.89 -21.69 -25.21
N LEU A 144 -31.39 -20.81 -24.34
CA LEU A 144 -32.80 -20.46 -24.30
C LEU A 144 -33.23 -19.77 -25.61
N GLU A 145 -34.44 -20.04 -26.07
CA GLU A 145 -35.08 -19.23 -27.10
C GLU A 145 -35.47 -17.87 -26.50
N VAL A 146 -34.85 -16.81 -26.97
CA VAL A 146 -35.04 -15.44 -26.47
C VAL A 146 -35.58 -14.54 -27.56
N MET A 147 -36.14 -13.39 -27.15
CA MET A 147 -36.50 -12.35 -28.11
C MET A 147 -35.27 -11.92 -28.92
N PRO A 148 -35.42 -11.53 -30.21
CA PRO A 148 -34.28 -11.12 -31.03
C PRO A 148 -33.40 -10.02 -30.43
N LYS A 149 -33.99 -9.12 -29.63
CA LYS A 149 -33.26 -8.06 -28.92
C LYS A 149 -32.27 -8.58 -27.86
N ASP A 150 -32.52 -9.76 -27.30
CA ASP A 150 -31.72 -10.36 -26.21
C ASP A 150 -30.75 -11.43 -26.74
N ALA A 151 -30.93 -11.87 -28.00
CA ALA A 151 -30.12 -12.92 -28.62
C ALA A 151 -28.63 -12.57 -28.64
N LYS A 152 -28.28 -11.30 -28.90
CA LYS A 152 -26.88 -10.84 -28.88
C LYS A 152 -26.26 -10.94 -27.50
N MET A 153 -26.97 -10.48 -26.47
CA MET A 153 -26.50 -10.56 -25.08
C MET A 153 -26.24 -12.01 -24.67
N GLN A 154 -27.14 -12.92 -25.04
CA GLN A 154 -26.95 -14.35 -24.80
C GLN A 154 -25.75 -14.93 -25.54
N ALA A 155 -25.57 -14.58 -26.81
CA ALA A 155 -24.40 -15.02 -27.57
C ALA A 155 -23.09 -14.51 -26.95
N ASP A 156 -23.06 -13.26 -26.51
CA ASP A 156 -21.89 -12.64 -25.87
C ASP A 156 -21.56 -13.29 -24.51
N ASP A 157 -22.57 -13.45 -23.64
CA ASP A 157 -22.40 -14.09 -22.32
C ASP A 157 -21.91 -15.53 -22.47
N ARG A 158 -22.51 -16.30 -23.39
CA ARG A 158 -22.11 -17.69 -23.65
C ARG A 158 -20.69 -17.78 -24.19
N SER A 159 -20.32 -16.92 -25.15
CA SER A 159 -18.97 -16.89 -25.70
C SER A 159 -17.93 -16.66 -24.59
N TYR A 160 -18.23 -15.75 -23.66
CA TYR A 160 -17.36 -15.49 -22.51
C TYR A 160 -17.30 -16.67 -21.52
N GLN A 161 -18.43 -17.34 -21.26
CA GLN A 161 -18.50 -18.51 -20.39
C GLN A 161 -17.75 -19.71 -21.00
N GLU A 162 -17.86 -19.95 -22.31
CA GLU A 162 -17.07 -20.96 -23.03
C GLU A 162 -15.57 -20.65 -22.96
N ALA A 163 -15.18 -19.39 -23.20
CA ALA A 163 -13.80 -18.94 -23.04
C ALA A 163 -13.28 -19.11 -21.61
N SER A 164 -14.15 -18.92 -20.60
CA SER A 164 -13.82 -19.14 -19.20
C SER A 164 -13.70 -20.62 -18.84
N ILE A 165 -14.50 -21.51 -19.43
CA ILE A 165 -14.29 -22.96 -19.28
C ILE A 165 -12.95 -23.37 -19.90
N ALA A 166 -12.67 -22.89 -21.12
CA ALA A 166 -11.38 -23.12 -21.75
C ALA A 166 -10.24 -22.55 -20.91
N PHE A 167 -10.42 -21.38 -20.27
CA PHE A 167 -9.41 -20.82 -19.37
C PHE A 167 -8.96 -21.84 -18.33
N TYR A 168 -9.86 -22.66 -17.77
CA TYR A 168 -9.47 -23.64 -16.77
C TYR A 168 -8.96 -24.97 -17.35
N ARG A 169 -9.31 -25.31 -18.60
CA ARG A 169 -9.03 -26.63 -19.20
C ARG A 169 -7.99 -26.62 -20.33
N ASP A 170 -8.03 -25.62 -21.19
CA ASP A 170 -7.17 -25.46 -22.37
C ASP A 170 -6.81 -23.98 -22.56
N LYS A 171 -5.62 -23.62 -22.07
CA LYS A 171 -5.12 -22.24 -22.09
C LYS A 171 -4.94 -21.69 -23.51
N GLN A 172 -4.60 -22.53 -24.49
CA GLN A 172 -4.39 -22.09 -25.86
C GLN A 172 -5.71 -21.78 -26.55
N LEU A 173 -6.72 -22.66 -26.37
CA LEU A 173 -8.07 -22.39 -26.84
C LEU A 173 -8.66 -21.13 -26.18
N ALA A 174 -8.44 -20.96 -24.87
CA ALA A 174 -8.90 -19.79 -24.13
C ALA A 174 -8.33 -18.48 -24.69
N ILE A 175 -7.02 -18.43 -25.01
CA ILE A 175 -6.40 -17.25 -25.63
C ILE A 175 -7.11 -16.92 -26.96
N GLN A 176 -7.36 -17.93 -27.80
CA GLN A 176 -8.05 -17.72 -29.09
C GLN A 176 -9.48 -17.22 -28.90
N GLN A 177 -10.23 -17.80 -27.97
CA GLN A 177 -11.61 -17.41 -27.67
C GLN A 177 -11.68 -15.98 -27.08
N PHE A 178 -10.86 -15.65 -26.08
CA PHE A 178 -10.84 -14.31 -25.52
C PHE A 178 -10.35 -13.26 -26.52
N ARG A 179 -9.40 -13.57 -27.41
CA ARG A 179 -9.01 -12.65 -28.49
C ARG A 179 -10.18 -12.31 -29.43
N ARG A 180 -11.02 -13.30 -29.76
CA ARG A 180 -12.25 -13.05 -30.55
C ARG A 180 -13.22 -12.12 -29.81
N ILE A 181 -13.44 -12.36 -28.52
CA ILE A 181 -14.32 -11.51 -27.69
C ILE A 181 -13.74 -10.09 -27.54
N ALA A 182 -12.42 -9.97 -27.38
CA ALA A 182 -11.72 -8.68 -27.29
C ALA A 182 -11.82 -7.84 -28.57
N GLN A 183 -12.00 -8.47 -29.74
CA GLN A 183 -12.16 -7.81 -31.03
C GLN A 183 -13.62 -7.52 -31.37
N ALA A 184 -14.56 -8.27 -30.76
CA ALA A 184 -15.99 -8.10 -30.98
C ALA A 184 -16.55 -6.84 -30.28
N ASP A 185 -17.71 -6.39 -30.75
CA ASP A 185 -18.57 -5.47 -30.01
C ASP A 185 -19.31 -6.24 -28.91
N SER A 186 -18.59 -6.58 -27.83
CA SER A 186 -19.11 -7.38 -26.71
C SER A 186 -18.99 -6.60 -25.41
N PRO A 187 -20.00 -6.67 -24.50
CA PRO A 187 -19.86 -6.09 -23.16
C PRO A 187 -18.71 -6.74 -22.35
N HIS A 188 -18.20 -7.89 -22.79
CA HIS A 188 -17.08 -8.58 -22.16
C HIS A 188 -15.71 -8.21 -22.71
N ARG A 189 -15.64 -7.32 -23.71
CA ARG A 189 -14.41 -6.94 -24.41
C ARG A 189 -13.25 -6.62 -23.47
N ALA A 190 -13.46 -5.73 -22.50
CA ALA A 190 -12.43 -5.31 -21.55
C ALA A 190 -11.91 -6.48 -20.68
N SER A 191 -12.82 -7.29 -20.14
CA SER A 191 -12.48 -8.49 -19.35
C SER A 191 -11.75 -9.54 -20.19
N ALA A 192 -12.18 -9.74 -21.44
CA ALA A 192 -11.51 -10.65 -22.36
C ALA A 192 -10.08 -10.20 -22.67
N ARG A 193 -9.83 -8.90 -22.91
CA ARG A 193 -8.48 -8.36 -23.07
C ARG A 193 -7.59 -8.63 -21.85
N TYR A 194 -8.13 -8.38 -20.65
CA TYR A 194 -7.41 -8.71 -19.41
C TYR A 194 -7.06 -10.20 -19.33
N ASN A 195 -8.02 -11.09 -19.64
CA ASN A 195 -7.75 -12.53 -19.62
C ASN A 195 -6.72 -12.96 -20.67
N VAL A 196 -6.67 -12.31 -21.83
CA VAL A 196 -5.59 -12.51 -22.81
C VAL A 196 -4.24 -12.15 -22.19
N ALA A 197 -4.08 -10.95 -21.63
CA ALA A 197 -2.83 -10.54 -20.99
C ALA A 197 -2.41 -11.51 -19.87
N ASN A 198 -3.35 -11.91 -19.01
CA ASN A 198 -3.10 -12.86 -17.93
C ASN A 198 -2.68 -14.25 -18.46
N LEU A 199 -3.36 -14.78 -19.48
CA LEU A 199 -3.02 -16.06 -20.08
C LEU A 199 -1.64 -16.03 -20.74
N LEU A 200 -1.29 -14.95 -21.45
CA LEU A 200 0.03 -14.76 -22.05
C LEU A 200 1.14 -14.75 -20.98
N ALA A 201 0.91 -14.05 -19.86
CA ALA A 201 1.84 -14.03 -18.73
C ALA A 201 2.08 -15.45 -18.19
N ASN A 202 0.99 -16.19 -17.94
CA ASN A 202 1.07 -17.57 -17.46
C ASN A 202 1.71 -18.53 -18.48
N ALA A 203 1.54 -18.27 -19.77
CA ALA A 203 2.17 -19.01 -20.88
C ALA A 203 3.65 -18.66 -21.09
N LYS A 204 4.26 -17.88 -20.18
CA LYS A 204 5.66 -17.42 -20.27
C LYS A 204 5.93 -16.57 -21.52
N GLN A 205 4.94 -15.79 -21.92
CA GLN A 205 5.03 -14.77 -22.98
C GLN A 205 4.91 -13.36 -22.38
N PRO A 206 5.82 -12.96 -21.47
CA PRO A 206 5.61 -11.76 -20.67
C PRO A 206 5.69 -10.45 -21.48
N ALA A 207 6.48 -10.40 -22.56
CA ALA A 207 6.55 -9.22 -23.43
C ALA A 207 5.20 -8.93 -24.12
N GLU A 208 4.54 -9.98 -24.62
CA GLU A 208 3.22 -9.88 -25.25
C GLU A 208 2.14 -9.56 -24.20
N ALA A 209 2.24 -10.16 -23.02
CA ALA A 209 1.37 -9.84 -21.89
C ALA A 209 1.49 -8.38 -21.46
N ARG A 210 2.73 -7.84 -21.38
CA ARG A 210 2.99 -6.44 -21.05
C ARG A 210 2.40 -5.51 -22.11
N ALA A 211 2.61 -5.80 -23.39
CA ALA A 211 2.07 -5.00 -24.47
C ALA A 211 0.53 -4.94 -24.41
N GLU A 212 -0.14 -6.07 -24.19
CA GLU A 212 -1.60 -6.11 -24.04
C GLU A 212 -2.05 -5.36 -22.78
N ALA A 213 -1.39 -5.54 -21.63
CA ALA A 213 -1.72 -4.84 -20.39
C ALA A 213 -1.57 -3.32 -20.54
N GLN A 214 -0.50 -2.83 -21.17
CA GLN A 214 -0.32 -1.41 -21.45
C GLN A 214 -1.38 -0.87 -22.41
N ALA A 215 -1.74 -1.65 -23.44
CA ALA A 215 -2.79 -1.27 -24.38
C ALA A 215 -4.19 -1.26 -23.72
N ILE A 216 -4.43 -2.05 -22.67
CA ILE A 216 -5.65 -1.98 -21.85
C ILE A 216 -5.66 -0.68 -21.04
N LEU A 217 -4.56 -0.35 -20.38
CA LEU A 217 -4.45 0.85 -19.54
C LEU A 217 -4.53 2.16 -20.35
N ALA A 218 -4.08 2.13 -21.60
CA ALA A 218 -4.22 3.27 -22.53
C ALA A 218 -5.66 3.44 -23.08
N ASP A 219 -6.50 2.41 -23.00
CA ASP A 219 -7.86 2.40 -23.53
C ASP A 219 -8.87 2.74 -22.43
N SER A 220 -9.44 3.96 -22.48
CA SER A 220 -10.41 4.42 -21.48
C SER A 220 -11.71 3.61 -21.47
N SER A 221 -12.06 2.96 -22.59
CA SER A 221 -13.23 2.07 -22.67
C SER A 221 -13.02 0.76 -21.88
N ALA A 222 -11.76 0.42 -21.57
CA ALA A 222 -11.39 -0.72 -20.74
C ALA A 222 -11.17 -0.35 -19.26
N SER A 223 -11.61 0.84 -18.82
CA SER A 223 -11.46 1.32 -17.44
C SER A 223 -11.98 0.37 -16.36
N SER A 224 -12.99 -0.44 -16.69
CA SER A 224 -13.53 -1.47 -15.78
C SER A 224 -12.53 -2.53 -15.35
N VAL A 225 -11.42 -2.71 -16.09
CA VAL A 225 -10.35 -3.66 -15.76
C VAL A 225 -9.01 -2.99 -15.49
N HIS A 226 -8.93 -1.65 -15.42
CA HIS A 226 -7.66 -0.94 -15.22
C HIS A 226 -6.97 -1.34 -13.92
N THR A 227 -7.71 -1.38 -12.80
CA THR A 227 -7.16 -1.73 -11.48
C THR A 227 -6.49 -3.12 -11.50
N ILE A 228 -7.25 -4.14 -11.88
CA ILE A 228 -6.77 -5.53 -11.99
C ILE A 228 -5.66 -5.70 -13.04
N THR A 229 -5.64 -4.87 -14.09
CA THR A 229 -4.55 -4.87 -15.09
C THR A 229 -3.25 -4.28 -14.53
N LYS A 230 -3.32 -3.26 -13.66
CA LYS A 230 -2.13 -2.73 -12.96
C LYS A 230 -1.54 -3.76 -12.02
N GLU A 231 -2.37 -4.53 -11.31
CA GLU A 231 -1.89 -5.66 -10.50
C GLU A 231 -1.15 -6.70 -11.35
N LEU A 232 -1.69 -7.00 -12.54
CA LEU A 232 -1.05 -7.92 -13.48
C LEU A 232 0.30 -7.41 -13.97
N LEU A 233 0.52 -6.09 -14.13
CA LEU A 233 1.84 -5.55 -14.48
C LEU A 233 2.91 -5.87 -13.43
N GLY A 234 2.57 -5.89 -12.14
CA GLY A 234 3.49 -6.33 -11.10
C GLY A 234 3.88 -7.79 -11.25
N TYR A 235 2.90 -8.66 -11.52
CA TYR A 235 3.16 -10.08 -11.82
C TYR A 235 3.99 -10.28 -13.09
N ILE A 236 3.69 -9.53 -14.16
CA ILE A 236 4.45 -9.56 -15.41
C ILE A 236 5.90 -9.11 -15.18
N ALA A 237 6.13 -8.01 -14.45
CA ALA A 237 7.49 -7.55 -14.13
C ALA A 237 8.30 -8.63 -13.40
N ASN A 238 7.66 -9.34 -12.46
CA ASN A 238 8.26 -10.47 -11.77
C ASN A 238 8.56 -11.66 -12.70
N LEU A 239 7.72 -11.91 -13.70
CA LEU A 239 7.95 -12.99 -14.68
C LEU A 239 9.03 -12.64 -15.72
N GLU A 240 9.08 -11.39 -16.17
CA GLU A 240 10.14 -10.91 -17.06
C GLU A 240 11.49 -11.00 -16.37
N ASP A 241 11.50 -10.70 -15.07
CA ASP A 241 12.70 -10.59 -14.26
C ASP A 241 13.77 -9.75 -14.97
N THR A 242 13.37 -8.59 -15.48
CA THR A 242 14.28 -7.64 -16.13
C THR A 242 14.32 -6.34 -15.36
N ALA A 243 15.49 -5.69 -15.35
CA ALA A 243 15.62 -4.37 -14.75
C ALA A 243 14.65 -3.35 -15.36
N ALA A 244 14.43 -3.40 -16.69
CA ALA A 244 13.48 -2.51 -17.36
C ALA A 244 12.03 -2.72 -16.89
N GLY A 245 11.60 -3.97 -16.75
CA GLY A 245 10.27 -4.32 -16.26
C GLY A 245 10.00 -3.82 -14.84
N TRP A 246 10.98 -4.00 -13.95
CA TRP A 246 10.92 -3.52 -12.57
C TRP A 246 11.02 -1.99 -12.47
N THR A 247 11.91 -1.34 -13.23
CA THR A 247 12.01 0.12 -13.27
C THR A 247 10.69 0.74 -13.71
N SER A 248 10.05 0.19 -14.75
CA SER A 248 8.75 0.67 -15.22
C SER A 248 7.64 0.55 -14.17
N LEU A 249 7.67 -0.51 -13.34
CA LEU A 249 6.73 -0.67 -12.23
C LEU A 249 6.98 0.40 -11.15
N ILE A 250 8.23 0.55 -10.71
CA ILE A 250 8.61 1.54 -9.69
C ILE A 250 8.27 2.96 -10.15
N ASP A 251 8.58 3.31 -11.40
CA ASP A 251 8.30 4.62 -11.98
C ASP A 251 6.79 4.95 -11.92
N GLN A 252 5.94 3.99 -12.27
CA GLN A 252 4.49 4.13 -12.19
C GLN A 252 4.01 4.28 -10.75
N SER A 253 4.50 3.45 -9.83
CA SER A 253 4.14 3.53 -8.42
C SER A 253 4.57 4.87 -7.80
N VAL A 254 5.78 5.35 -8.12
CA VAL A 254 6.25 6.67 -7.67
C VAL A 254 5.36 7.77 -8.25
N ALA A 255 4.99 7.73 -9.53
CA ALA A 255 4.08 8.72 -10.11
C ALA A 255 2.73 8.79 -9.39
N SER A 256 2.16 7.64 -9.03
CA SER A 256 0.93 7.58 -8.22
C SER A 256 1.12 8.13 -6.80
N ILE A 257 2.25 7.79 -6.13
CA ILE A 257 2.61 8.32 -4.81
C ILE A 257 2.90 9.83 -4.86
N GLU A 258 3.28 10.37 -6.00
CA GLU A 258 3.58 11.79 -6.19
C GLU A 258 2.33 12.62 -6.57
N THR A 259 1.16 11.98 -6.72
CA THR A 259 -0.11 12.66 -7.04
C THR A 259 -0.64 13.45 -5.83
N PRO A 260 -1.03 14.74 -5.97
CA PRO A 260 -1.59 15.52 -4.85
C PRO A 260 -2.82 14.87 -4.22
N ARG A 261 -2.96 14.99 -2.89
CA ARG A 261 -4.09 14.43 -2.12
C ARG A 261 -5.45 14.76 -2.72
N ALA A 262 -5.69 16.02 -3.08
CA ALA A 262 -6.97 16.47 -3.63
C ALA A 262 -7.34 15.73 -4.93
N GLU A 263 -6.36 15.36 -5.75
CA GLU A 263 -6.60 14.59 -6.96
C GLU A 263 -6.89 13.11 -6.67
N ILE A 264 -6.23 12.54 -5.66
CA ILE A 264 -6.46 11.16 -5.20
C ILE A 264 -7.88 11.03 -4.64
N GLU A 265 -8.25 11.91 -3.72
CA GLU A 265 -9.59 11.93 -3.10
C GLU A 265 -10.69 12.28 -4.11
N GLY A 266 -10.38 13.06 -5.14
CA GLY A 266 -11.31 13.41 -6.21
C GLY A 266 -11.59 12.30 -7.23
N SER A 267 -10.91 11.14 -7.16
CA SER A 267 -11.08 10.05 -8.13
C SER A 267 -10.88 8.67 -7.50
N LEU A 268 -11.91 7.82 -7.57
CA LEU A 268 -11.81 6.42 -7.15
C LEU A 268 -10.69 5.65 -7.87
N GLY A 269 -10.44 5.98 -9.14
CA GLY A 269 -9.35 5.40 -9.91
C GLY A 269 -7.99 5.79 -9.32
N LYS A 270 -7.76 7.08 -9.06
CA LYS A 270 -6.51 7.55 -8.45
C LYS A 270 -6.32 7.07 -7.01
N SER A 271 -7.40 6.97 -6.24
CA SER A 271 -7.41 6.34 -4.91
C SER A 271 -6.93 4.88 -4.97
N SER A 272 -7.44 4.11 -5.93
CA SER A 272 -7.05 2.71 -6.13
C SER A 272 -5.60 2.59 -6.59
N ASP A 273 -5.17 3.46 -7.51
CA ASP A 273 -3.79 3.51 -8.00
C ASP A 273 -2.80 3.84 -6.89
N TYR A 274 -3.15 4.78 -6.02
CA TYR A 274 -2.35 5.14 -4.86
C TYR A 274 -2.23 3.99 -3.87
N ALA A 275 -3.36 3.35 -3.50
CA ALA A 275 -3.36 2.19 -2.61
C ALA A 275 -2.47 1.06 -3.16
N ARG A 276 -2.53 0.83 -4.47
CA ARG A 276 -1.71 -0.17 -5.15
C ARG A 276 -0.23 0.21 -5.18
N ALA A 277 0.08 1.47 -5.45
CA ALA A 277 1.44 1.96 -5.47
C ALA A 277 2.16 1.80 -4.12
N LEU A 278 1.45 2.01 -3.01
CA LEU A 278 1.98 1.72 -1.67
C LEU A 278 2.37 0.24 -1.53
N TYR A 279 1.52 -0.68 -1.99
CA TYR A 279 1.81 -2.12 -1.98
C TYR A 279 3.00 -2.48 -2.89
N ASP A 280 3.06 -1.94 -4.11
CA ASP A 280 4.12 -2.27 -5.07
C ASP A 280 5.50 -1.79 -4.60
N ILE A 281 5.60 -0.61 -3.99
CA ILE A 281 6.86 -0.11 -3.42
C ILE A 281 7.40 -1.05 -2.33
N ASP A 282 6.53 -1.54 -1.45
CA ASP A 282 6.90 -2.52 -0.43
C ASP A 282 7.25 -3.88 -1.03
N TYR A 283 6.46 -4.34 -2.02
CA TYR A 283 6.65 -5.62 -2.69
C TYR A 283 7.98 -5.71 -3.44
N VAL A 284 8.33 -4.67 -4.22
CA VAL A 284 9.64 -4.53 -4.88
C VAL A 284 10.78 -4.47 -3.86
N GLY A 285 10.47 -4.10 -2.62
CA GLY A 285 11.44 -4.00 -1.55
C GLY A 285 12.20 -2.68 -1.59
N ILE A 286 11.54 -1.56 -1.90
CA ILE A 286 12.06 -0.20 -1.66
C ILE A 286 11.96 0.10 -0.15
N ARG A 287 12.78 -0.62 0.60
CA ARG A 287 12.84 -0.62 2.07
C ARG A 287 14.30 -0.67 2.53
N ALA A 288 14.52 -0.73 3.84
CA ALA A 288 15.85 -0.92 4.42
C ALA A 288 16.70 -1.98 3.66
N LYS A 289 17.99 -1.70 3.53
CA LYS A 289 18.99 -2.58 2.91
C LYS A 289 20.11 -2.79 3.91
N ASP A 290 20.49 -4.04 4.12
CA ASP A 290 21.59 -4.36 5.03
C ASP A 290 22.94 -3.92 4.46
N ASP A 291 23.05 -3.92 3.13
CA ASP A 291 24.23 -3.58 2.34
C ASP A 291 24.07 -2.29 1.52
N ASP A 292 25.22 -1.73 1.15
CA ASP A 292 25.30 -0.42 0.50
C ASP A 292 25.45 -0.57 -1.04
N PHE A 293 25.09 -1.73 -1.63
CA PHE A 293 25.23 -1.96 -3.09
C PHE A 293 24.55 -0.89 -3.91
N TRP A 294 23.41 -0.39 -3.41
CA TRP A 294 22.59 0.57 -4.11
C TRP A 294 23.22 1.97 -4.12
N LEU A 295 24.06 2.27 -3.12
CA LEU A 295 24.87 3.49 -3.05
C LEU A 295 26.18 3.36 -3.84
N GLU A 296 26.80 2.19 -3.81
CA GLU A 296 28.10 1.95 -4.44
C GLU A 296 27.99 1.56 -5.92
N GLY A 297 26.78 1.24 -6.39
CA GLY A 297 26.56 0.67 -7.73
C GLY A 297 27.10 -0.76 -7.89
N LYS A 298 27.50 -1.41 -6.79
CA LYS A 298 28.03 -2.79 -6.78
C LYS A 298 26.90 -3.79 -6.71
N LEU A 299 26.18 -3.95 -7.81
CA LEU A 299 25.02 -4.83 -7.90
C LEU A 299 25.34 -6.27 -7.44
N PRO A 300 24.40 -6.95 -6.74
CA PRO A 300 24.55 -8.36 -6.37
C PRO A 300 24.50 -9.29 -7.59
N GLU A 301 24.74 -10.59 -7.39
CA GLU A 301 24.54 -11.61 -8.42
C GLU A 301 23.04 -11.70 -8.80
N ASN A 302 22.72 -11.74 -10.10
CA ASN A 302 21.36 -11.65 -10.65
C ASN A 302 20.57 -10.37 -10.22
N PRO A 303 21.06 -9.16 -10.53
CA PRO A 303 20.59 -7.93 -9.90
C PRO A 303 19.40 -7.30 -10.61
N THR A 304 18.42 -8.05 -11.10
CA THR A 304 17.33 -7.49 -11.92
C THR A 304 16.56 -6.41 -11.15
N VAL A 305 16.01 -6.76 -9.98
CA VAL A 305 15.37 -5.82 -9.04
C VAL A 305 16.39 -4.82 -8.50
N SER A 306 17.56 -5.28 -8.05
CA SER A 306 18.59 -4.42 -7.45
C SER A 306 19.07 -3.33 -8.40
N LYS A 307 19.19 -3.63 -9.69
CA LYS A 307 19.51 -2.67 -10.75
C LYS A 307 18.38 -1.68 -10.93
N ALA A 308 17.13 -2.14 -10.99
CA ALA A 308 15.98 -1.24 -11.05
C ALA A 308 15.92 -0.30 -9.84
N ILE A 309 16.23 -0.78 -8.64
CA ILE A 309 16.34 0.05 -7.42
C ILE A 309 17.45 1.10 -7.59
N VAL A 310 18.64 0.73 -8.09
CA VAL A 310 19.73 1.70 -8.32
C VAL A 310 19.35 2.75 -9.35
N ASP A 311 18.77 2.32 -10.47
CA ASP A 311 18.38 3.22 -11.56
C ASP A 311 17.28 4.18 -11.11
N THR A 312 16.28 3.68 -10.37
CA THR A 312 15.20 4.52 -9.81
C THR A 312 15.66 5.39 -8.64
N ALA A 313 16.61 4.94 -7.83
CA ALA A 313 17.18 5.78 -6.77
C ALA A 313 17.88 7.04 -7.31
N ARG A 314 18.35 7.00 -8.56
CA ARG A 314 18.95 8.14 -9.26
C ARG A 314 17.93 9.10 -9.86
N SER A 315 16.74 8.60 -10.17
CA SER A 315 15.68 9.37 -10.85
C SER A 315 14.61 9.90 -9.90
N HIS A 316 14.37 9.22 -8.79
CA HIS A 316 13.24 9.48 -7.88
C HIS A 316 13.73 9.70 -6.45
N PRO A 317 13.72 10.94 -5.93
CA PRO A 317 14.24 11.26 -4.59
C PRO A 317 13.55 10.51 -3.43
N ILE A 318 12.31 10.03 -3.62
CA ILE A 318 11.62 9.19 -2.64
C ILE A 318 12.36 7.87 -2.38
N VAL A 319 12.94 7.25 -3.41
CA VAL A 319 13.59 5.94 -3.32
C VAL A 319 14.81 5.97 -2.38
N PRO A 320 15.83 6.83 -2.57
CA PRO A 320 16.95 6.91 -1.65
C PRO A 320 16.52 7.44 -0.28
N TRP A 321 15.49 8.29 -0.18
CA TRP A 321 14.95 8.74 1.10
C TRP A 321 14.37 7.58 1.92
N MET A 322 13.56 6.70 1.31
CA MET A 322 12.98 5.52 1.97
C MET A 322 14.09 4.54 2.37
N ILE A 323 14.95 4.14 1.43
CA ILE A 323 15.99 3.14 1.69
C ILE A 323 16.97 3.63 2.74
N ALA A 324 17.51 4.85 2.59
CA ALA A 324 18.49 5.38 3.53
C ALA A 324 17.89 5.67 4.91
N GLY A 325 16.70 6.26 4.94
CA GLY A 325 15.99 6.57 6.17
C GLY A 325 15.68 5.33 6.99
N GLN A 326 15.05 4.32 6.39
CA GLN A 326 14.72 3.07 7.08
C GLN A 326 15.98 2.31 7.51
N THR A 327 17.02 2.25 6.66
CA THR A 327 18.28 1.58 6.99
C THR A 327 18.99 2.25 8.17
N ALA A 328 19.15 3.56 8.14
CA ALA A 328 19.83 4.29 9.21
C ALA A 328 19.00 4.31 10.51
N HIS A 329 17.67 4.37 10.40
CA HIS A 329 16.77 4.22 11.54
C HIS A 329 16.94 2.85 12.20
N GLY A 330 16.82 1.76 11.44
CA GLY A 330 16.98 0.39 11.98
C GLY A 330 18.39 0.11 12.53
N ARG A 331 19.46 0.60 11.87
CA ARG A 331 20.83 0.55 12.40
C ARG A 331 20.96 1.33 13.72
N GLY A 332 20.23 2.45 13.87
CA GLY A 332 20.19 3.24 15.10
C GLY A 332 19.45 2.53 16.24
N GLU A 333 18.38 1.81 15.95
CA GLU A 333 17.59 1.07 16.95
C GLU A 333 18.31 -0.18 17.47
N THR A 334 19.10 -0.84 16.61
CA THR A 334 19.85 -2.05 16.97
C THR A 334 21.10 -1.76 17.80
N VAL A 335 21.72 -0.58 17.62
CA VAL A 335 22.91 -0.17 18.37
C VAL A 335 22.50 0.63 19.60
N SER A 336 22.74 0.06 20.79
CA SER A 336 22.54 0.79 22.05
C SER A 336 23.30 2.13 22.01
N TRP A 337 22.63 3.19 22.46
CA TRP A 337 23.07 4.58 22.36
C TRP A 337 24.50 4.82 22.86
N GLN A 338 24.94 4.09 23.88
CA GLN A 338 26.29 4.19 24.44
C GLN A 338 27.39 3.72 23.48
N TYR A 339 27.02 2.96 22.44
CA TYR A 339 27.91 2.47 21.38
C TYR A 339 27.78 3.26 20.07
N GLN A 340 26.89 4.26 20.01
CA GLN A 340 26.83 5.22 18.89
C GLN A 340 27.96 6.26 19.03
N THR A 341 29.20 5.77 18.93
CA THR A 341 30.43 6.57 19.04
C THR A 341 30.51 7.65 17.95
N GLU A 342 31.48 8.57 18.06
CA GLU A 342 31.76 9.53 16.98
C GLU A 342 32.02 8.83 15.63
N SER A 343 32.73 7.71 15.63
CA SER A 343 32.98 6.93 14.40
C SER A 343 31.69 6.36 13.79
N TRP A 344 30.75 5.89 14.61
CA TRP A 344 29.45 5.42 14.14
C TRP A 344 28.65 6.57 13.52
N ARG A 345 28.62 7.72 14.20
CA ARG A 345 27.92 8.92 13.73
C ARG A 345 28.52 9.47 12.43
N ALA A 346 29.84 9.48 12.31
CA ALA A 346 30.54 9.87 11.09
C ALA A 346 30.16 8.95 9.92
N LYS A 347 30.10 7.63 10.14
CA LYS A 347 29.65 6.66 9.12
C LYS A 347 28.18 6.85 8.75
N ALA A 348 27.30 7.06 9.73
CA ALA A 348 25.89 7.34 9.47
C ALA A 348 25.73 8.64 8.66
N LYS A 349 26.48 9.70 9.01
CA LYS A 349 26.49 10.98 8.29
C LYS A 349 26.98 10.82 6.86
N ASP A 350 28.09 10.10 6.65
CA ASP A 350 28.62 9.81 5.32
C ASP A 350 27.60 9.05 4.47
N TYR A 351 27.05 7.96 5.01
CA TYR A 351 26.01 7.14 4.37
C TYR A 351 24.80 7.99 3.92
N LEU A 352 24.23 8.79 4.84
CA LEU A 352 23.07 9.63 4.54
C LEU A 352 23.39 10.76 3.56
N THR A 353 24.60 11.33 3.65
CA THR A 353 25.06 12.35 2.69
C THR A 353 25.13 11.74 1.29
N ARG A 354 25.80 10.60 1.13
CA ARG A 354 25.90 9.87 -0.14
C ARG A 354 24.54 9.51 -0.70
N ALA A 355 23.64 8.99 0.13
CA ALA A 355 22.25 8.70 -0.24
C ALA A 355 21.51 9.94 -0.74
N SER A 356 21.60 11.06 -0.02
CA SER A 356 20.93 12.31 -0.40
C SER A 356 21.46 12.90 -1.71
N THR A 357 22.72 12.61 -2.06
CA THR A 357 23.33 13.01 -3.33
C THR A 357 23.05 12.04 -4.48
N LEU A 358 22.54 10.83 -4.21
CA LEU A 358 22.29 9.82 -5.24
C LEU A 358 21.14 10.20 -6.17
N ALA A 359 20.15 10.94 -5.65
CA ALA A 359 18.96 11.40 -6.36
C ALA A 359 19.28 12.47 -7.43
N GLY A 360 20.18 12.16 -8.38
CA GLY A 360 20.53 12.98 -9.54
C GLY A 360 20.28 14.49 -9.41
N THR A 361 19.35 15.00 -10.21
CA THR A 361 18.94 16.42 -10.24
C THR A 361 17.86 16.79 -9.21
N GLY A 362 17.26 15.80 -8.55
CA GLY A 362 16.16 16.00 -7.61
C GLY A 362 16.66 16.16 -6.18
N LYS A 363 16.74 17.40 -5.69
CA LYS A 363 17.00 17.64 -4.27
C LYS A 363 15.85 17.11 -3.42
N LEU A 364 16.16 16.43 -2.33
CA LEU A 364 15.17 16.11 -1.30
C LEU A 364 14.48 17.41 -0.84
N PRO A 365 13.15 17.40 -0.61
CA PRO A 365 12.47 18.51 0.04
C PRO A 365 13.18 18.89 1.35
N PRO A 366 13.28 20.18 1.71
CA PRO A 366 14.05 20.60 2.89
C PRO A 366 13.67 19.85 4.18
N LEU A 367 12.37 19.65 4.45
CA LEU A 367 11.91 18.89 5.61
C LEU A 367 12.31 17.41 5.54
N ALA A 368 12.27 16.79 4.36
CA ALA A 368 12.72 15.42 4.15
C ALA A 368 14.23 15.28 4.32
N GLN A 369 15.02 16.24 3.83
CA GLN A 369 16.46 16.29 4.03
C GLN A 369 16.80 16.45 5.52
N THR A 370 16.13 17.37 6.22
CA THR A 370 16.29 17.57 7.67
C THR A 370 15.95 16.30 8.44
N ALA A 371 14.79 15.67 8.17
CA ALA A 371 14.38 14.44 8.81
C ALA A 371 15.41 13.31 8.58
N LEU A 372 15.91 13.16 7.34
CA LEU A 372 16.94 12.19 7.01
C LEU A 372 18.25 12.46 7.76
N MET A 373 18.77 13.69 7.69
CA MET A 373 20.03 14.06 8.34
C MET A 373 19.95 14.06 9.87
N SER A 374 18.73 14.19 10.43
CA SER A 374 18.50 14.04 11.87
C SER A 374 18.96 12.67 12.38
N LEU A 375 19.00 11.63 11.55
CA LEU A 375 19.48 10.30 11.93
C LEU A 375 20.98 10.27 12.25
N ALA A 376 21.79 11.16 11.65
CA ALA A 376 23.23 11.24 11.92
C ALA A 376 23.64 12.21 13.04
N THR A 377 22.70 12.99 13.58
CA THR A 377 23.05 13.99 14.60
C THR A 377 23.58 13.37 15.88
N GLY A 378 24.46 14.13 16.53
CA GLY A 378 25.11 13.76 17.76
C GLY A 378 24.17 13.59 18.96
N THR A 379 24.66 12.85 19.95
CA THR A 379 24.01 12.72 21.26
C THR A 379 24.43 13.82 22.24
N ASP A 380 25.29 14.75 21.84
CA ASP A 380 25.64 15.93 22.63
C ASP A 380 24.48 16.94 22.66
N ASP A 381 24.48 17.81 23.66
CA ASP A 381 23.38 18.76 23.86
C ASP A 381 23.32 19.81 22.75
N ALA A 382 24.47 20.27 22.24
CA ALA A 382 24.54 21.28 21.18
C ALA A 382 23.92 20.78 19.86
N SER A 383 24.29 19.57 19.41
CA SER A 383 23.70 18.98 18.20
C SER A 383 22.20 18.69 18.34
N ARG A 384 21.73 18.46 19.57
CA ARG A 384 20.31 18.20 19.87
C ARG A 384 19.50 19.47 20.04
N GLU A 385 20.13 20.59 20.41
CA GLU A 385 19.45 21.87 20.59
C GLU A 385 18.78 22.35 19.30
N GLU A 386 19.52 22.34 18.19
CA GLU A 386 18.97 22.74 16.88
C GLU A 386 17.88 21.78 16.40
N LEU A 387 18.08 20.46 16.56
CA LEU A 387 17.02 19.49 16.25
C LEU A 387 15.80 19.64 17.15
N TRP A 388 15.98 19.98 18.42
CA TRP A 388 14.88 20.24 19.33
C TRP A 388 14.09 21.46 18.92
N LYS A 389 14.80 22.53 18.57
CA LYS A 389 14.17 23.73 18.04
C LYS A 389 13.33 23.41 16.80
N GLN A 390 13.90 22.69 15.83
CA GLN A 390 13.18 22.28 14.62
C GLN A 390 11.99 21.35 14.92
N ALA A 391 12.13 20.40 15.84
CA ALA A 391 11.06 19.52 16.26
C ALA A 391 9.92 20.29 16.96
N ASN A 392 10.26 21.27 17.81
CA ASN A 392 9.29 22.11 18.50
C ASN A 392 8.55 23.04 17.53
N ASP A 393 9.28 23.68 16.62
CA ASP A 393 8.71 24.50 15.57
C ASP A 393 7.77 23.65 14.70
N SER A 394 8.19 22.44 14.33
CA SER A 394 7.36 21.52 13.55
C SER A 394 6.11 21.05 14.32
N ALA A 395 6.25 20.74 15.60
CA ALA A 395 5.15 20.35 16.48
C ALA A 395 4.12 21.48 16.65
N LYS A 396 4.58 22.73 16.77
CA LYS A 396 3.71 23.91 16.81
C LYS A 396 2.92 24.05 15.51
N ARG A 397 3.57 23.89 14.35
CA ARG A 397 2.90 23.93 13.03
C ARG A 397 1.90 22.79 12.85
N ALA A 398 2.23 21.59 13.33
CA ALA A 398 1.30 20.46 13.34
C ALA A 398 0.06 20.75 14.19
N LEU A 399 0.23 21.38 15.36
CA LEU A 399 -0.88 21.81 16.22
C LEU A 399 -1.75 22.88 15.55
N GLU A 400 -1.13 23.88 14.91
CA GLU A 400 -1.83 24.97 14.19
C GLU A 400 -2.67 24.46 13.01
N THR A 401 -2.28 23.34 12.41
CA THR A 401 -2.91 22.78 11.20
C THR A 401 -3.64 21.47 11.43
N CYS A 402 -3.80 21.03 12.67
CA CYS A 402 -4.41 19.76 13.00
C CYS A 402 -3.77 18.52 12.36
N GLY A 403 -2.44 18.53 12.20
CA GLY A 403 -1.71 17.42 11.61
C GLY A 403 -1.67 17.43 10.07
N GLU A 404 -2.28 18.43 9.44
CA GLU A 404 -2.35 18.53 7.97
C GLU A 404 -1.09 19.16 7.36
N ALA A 405 -0.24 19.84 8.16
CA ALA A 405 1.00 20.42 7.68
C ALA A 405 2.09 19.37 7.44
N PRO A 406 3.00 19.59 6.46
CA PRO A 406 4.22 18.80 6.26
C PRO A 406 5.05 18.56 7.52
N GLU A 407 5.08 19.57 8.38
CA GLU A 407 5.78 19.59 9.66
C GLU A 407 5.28 18.49 10.63
N THR A 408 4.06 17.97 10.44
CA THR A 408 3.55 16.85 11.26
C THR A 408 4.39 15.59 11.08
N ALA A 409 4.74 15.25 9.84
CA ALA A 409 5.63 14.13 9.57
C ALA A 409 7.07 14.43 10.02
N ALA A 410 7.54 15.67 9.86
CA ALA A 410 8.87 16.08 10.33
C ALA A 410 8.99 15.95 11.86
N ALA A 411 7.99 16.42 12.61
CA ALA A 411 7.91 16.29 14.05
C ALA A 411 7.93 14.82 14.47
N ALA A 412 7.13 13.97 13.82
CA ALA A 412 7.10 12.54 14.08
C ALA A 412 8.46 11.86 13.83
N CYS A 413 9.10 12.15 12.70
CA CYS A 413 10.43 11.64 12.34
C CYS A 413 11.48 12.03 13.38
N CYS A 414 11.55 13.32 13.74
CA CYS A 414 12.52 13.83 14.72
C CYS A 414 12.26 13.28 16.14
N CYS A 415 10.98 13.17 16.54
CA CYS A 415 10.60 12.65 17.86
C CYS A 415 10.93 11.17 18.01
N SER A 416 10.79 10.36 16.95
CA SER A 416 11.10 8.92 16.99
C SER A 416 12.52 8.65 17.50
N LYS A 417 13.51 9.40 16.97
CA LYS A 417 14.92 9.32 17.40
C LYS A 417 15.12 9.81 18.83
N GLN A 418 14.48 10.91 19.21
CA GLN A 418 14.69 11.53 20.53
C GLN A 418 14.05 10.72 21.66
N CYS A 419 12.93 10.04 21.41
CA CYS A 419 12.24 9.23 22.39
C CYS A 419 13.04 7.99 22.79
N ALA A 420 13.90 7.49 21.89
CA ALA A 420 14.89 6.49 22.23
C ALA A 420 15.94 7.00 23.25
N HIS A 421 16.18 8.32 23.34
CA HIS A 421 17.38 8.90 23.99
C HIS A 421 17.10 10.18 24.81
N PRO A 422 16.44 10.10 25.98
CA PRO A 422 16.23 11.26 26.82
C PRO A 422 17.59 11.84 27.28
N PRO A 423 17.74 13.18 27.34
CA PRO A 423 18.97 13.79 27.85
C PRO A 423 19.25 13.29 29.26
N ARG A 424 20.51 12.93 29.52
CA ARG A 424 20.99 12.67 30.88
C ARG A 424 20.84 13.97 31.65
N ARG A 425 19.77 14.11 32.43
CA ARG A 425 19.78 15.11 33.49
C ARG A 425 21.00 14.80 34.35
N ALA A 426 21.94 15.73 34.41
CA ALA A 426 22.88 15.78 35.52
C ALA A 426 22.02 15.88 36.79
N ARG A 427 21.67 14.74 37.37
CA ARG A 427 21.19 14.69 38.74
C ARG A 427 22.37 15.22 39.54
N SER A 428 22.31 16.49 39.93
CA SER A 428 23.08 16.90 41.10
C SER A 428 22.58 16.01 42.22
N MET A 429 23.40 15.02 42.60
CA MET A 429 23.16 14.23 43.78
C MET A 429 23.35 15.17 44.97
N ARG A 430 22.31 15.91 45.35
CA ARG A 430 22.19 16.34 46.75
C ARG A 430 21.62 15.14 47.51
N PRO A 431 22.35 14.59 48.50
CA PRO A 431 21.82 13.53 49.33
C PRO A 431 20.68 14.12 50.18
N SER A 432 19.49 13.51 50.09
CA SER A 432 18.40 13.74 51.03
C SER A 432 18.31 12.52 51.95
N PRO A 433 18.21 12.70 53.28
CA PRO A 433 18.27 11.59 54.21
C PRO A 433 16.91 10.89 54.36
N ALA A 434 16.99 9.56 54.41
CA ALA A 434 16.15 8.62 55.16
C ALA A 434 14.61 8.81 55.15
N SER A 435 13.91 7.83 54.56
CA SER A 435 12.79 7.18 55.23
C SER A 435 12.57 5.74 54.70
N ARG A 436 12.31 4.82 55.63
CA ARG A 436 12.11 3.38 55.46
C ARG A 436 10.61 3.06 55.37
N HIS A 437 10.24 2.04 54.56
CA HIS A 437 9.31 0.91 54.84
C HIS A 437 8.89 0.22 53.51
N ARG A 438 9.20 -1.09 53.29
CA ARG A 438 8.35 -2.32 53.40
C ARG A 438 7.10 -2.31 52.46
N LEU A 439 6.68 -3.32 51.65
CA LEU A 439 6.78 -4.81 51.65
C LEU A 439 6.37 -5.45 50.28
N SER A 440 6.98 -6.60 49.96
CA SER A 440 6.62 -7.87 49.24
C SER A 440 5.52 -8.09 48.15
N LYS A 441 5.98 -8.67 47.00
CA LYS A 441 5.54 -9.87 46.17
C LYS A 441 4.21 -9.87 45.34
N PRO A 442 3.94 -10.82 44.39
CA PRO A 442 4.76 -11.49 43.34
C PRO A 442 4.10 -11.62 41.91
N TRP A 443 4.95 -11.84 40.88
CA TRP A 443 4.80 -12.60 39.60
C TRP A 443 3.54 -12.52 38.70
N LEU A 444 3.74 -12.12 37.42
CA LEU A 444 3.11 -12.69 36.23
C LEU A 444 3.97 -12.40 34.97
N HIS A 445 4.31 -13.47 34.24
CA HIS A 445 5.04 -13.43 32.98
C HIS A 445 4.14 -12.94 31.83
N THR A 446 4.64 -12.03 31.01
CA THR A 446 4.13 -11.79 29.65
C THR A 446 5.24 -11.22 28.78
N LEU A 447 5.34 -11.75 27.56
CA LEU A 447 6.34 -11.44 26.53
C LEU A 447 6.49 -9.93 26.33
N ARG A 448 7.71 -9.42 26.52
CA ARG A 448 8.10 -8.02 26.32
C ARG A 448 8.55 -7.81 24.88
N ALA A 449 7.91 -6.87 24.18
CA ALA A 449 8.59 -6.10 23.14
C ALA A 449 9.63 -5.17 23.81
N PRO A 450 10.82 -4.95 23.22
CA PRO A 450 11.83 -4.12 23.83
C PRO A 450 11.44 -2.65 23.67
N TYR A 451 11.36 -1.91 24.79
CA TYR A 451 11.16 -0.46 24.91
C TYR A 451 9.71 0.09 24.80
N GLY A 452 8.89 -0.19 25.81
CA GLY A 452 7.66 0.56 26.09
C GLY A 452 7.89 1.93 26.75
N ARG A 453 8.29 2.96 25.98
CA ARG A 453 8.11 4.37 26.39
C ARG A 453 7.33 5.11 25.32
N SER A 454 6.24 5.77 25.71
CA SER A 454 5.36 6.45 24.75
C SER A 454 5.89 7.82 24.33
N LEU A 455 5.47 8.26 23.14
CA LEU A 455 5.64 9.60 22.57
C LEU A 455 5.30 10.74 23.56
N LYS A 456 4.53 10.44 24.62
CA LYS A 456 4.24 11.30 25.79
C LYS A 456 5.46 12.03 26.36
N THR A 457 6.62 11.38 26.35
CA THR A 457 7.84 11.93 27.00
C THR A 457 8.63 12.91 26.13
N CYS A 458 8.49 12.83 24.79
CA CYS A 458 9.09 13.79 23.87
C CYS A 458 8.22 15.03 23.74
N TRP A 459 6.92 14.85 23.52
CA TRP A 459 5.98 15.96 23.32
C TRP A 459 5.83 16.85 24.55
N GLY A 460 5.74 16.27 25.75
CA GLY A 460 5.69 17.07 26.99
C GLY A 460 6.99 17.80 27.36
N ARG A 461 8.05 17.71 26.54
CA ARG A 461 9.24 18.58 26.64
C ARG A 461 9.36 19.58 25.49
N ALA A 462 8.67 19.32 24.38
CA ALA A 462 8.66 20.16 23.19
C ALA A 462 7.73 21.38 23.36
N THR A 463 6.70 21.23 24.20
CA THR A 463 5.79 22.26 24.69
C THR A 463 6.15 22.62 26.12
#